data_AF-A0A432QQG1-F1
#
_entry.id   AF-A0A432QQG1-F1
#
_cell.length_a   1.000
_cell.length_b   1.000
_cell.length_c   1.000
_cell.angle_alpha   90.00
_cell.angle_beta   90.00
_cell.angle_gamma   90.00
#
_symmetry.space_group_name_H-M   'P 1'
#
loop_
_entity.id
_entity.type
_entity.pdbx_description
1 polymer ?
#
loop_
_entity_poly.entity_id
_entity_poly.type
_entity_poly.pdbx_seq_one_letter_code
_entity_poly.pdbx_strand_id
1 'polypeptide(L)'
;MPRDEGGYGDRMQLGDILHTSVLYQDKIADFNFFAVGGWSQTQPNDNGMFNDMIGMGAAGQMAGMGYSQEQISGALSMLGLEGTPNTSSENGYSVFIGGRYDIDAIGLKLGFEYNYGSEYWISMSPGQDDIYQGKLSTRGSVYEVYAVYDLPTGDAVSKYAKTFIRLGYQRYEYDYSGSMDWNVKPYDLDDAALMAVWEQGGSELVKSANQVYLTLEAFF
;
A
#
# COMPACT_ATOMS: atom_id res chain seq x y z
N MET A 1 -20.92 -15.96 16.71
CA MET A 1 -21.83 -16.80 15.91
C MET A 1 -21.02 -17.97 15.37
N PRO A 2 -21.61 -19.17 15.22
CA PRO A 2 -20.94 -20.29 14.56
C PRO A 2 -20.52 -19.89 13.14
N ARG A 3 -19.39 -20.43 12.69
CA ARG A 3 -18.70 -20.10 11.43
C ARG A 3 -19.56 -20.31 10.17
N ASP A 4 -20.59 -21.14 10.27
CA ASP A 4 -21.34 -21.66 9.13
C ASP A 4 -22.60 -20.82 8.80
N GLU A 5 -22.91 -19.82 9.62
CA GLU A 5 -24.12 -18.97 9.47
C GLU A 5 -23.80 -17.56 8.97
N GLY A 6 -22.53 -17.26 8.68
CA GLY A 6 -22.05 -15.91 8.40
C GLY A 6 -22.24 -15.38 6.97
N GLY A 7 -22.68 -16.20 6.01
CA GLY A 7 -22.87 -15.75 4.61
C GLY A 7 -21.58 -15.44 3.83
N TYR A 8 -20.39 -15.60 4.43
CA TYR A 8 -19.09 -15.31 3.81
C TYR A 8 -18.43 -16.50 3.10
N GLY A 9 -19.14 -17.63 2.97
CA GLY A 9 -18.63 -18.84 2.32
C GLY A 9 -17.47 -19.51 3.05
N ASP A 10 -16.91 -20.54 2.43
CA ASP A 10 -15.73 -21.24 2.96
C ASP A 10 -14.47 -20.41 2.77
N ARG A 11 -13.60 -20.38 3.78
CA ARG A 11 -12.27 -19.78 3.66
C ARG A 11 -11.44 -20.59 2.69
N MET A 12 -10.94 -19.94 1.64
CA MET A 12 -10.05 -20.55 0.67
C MET A 12 -8.61 -20.15 0.94
N GLN A 13 -7.69 -21.11 0.83
CA GLN A 13 -6.26 -20.83 0.76
C GLN A 13 -5.94 -20.41 -0.68
N LEU A 14 -5.27 -19.28 -0.87
CA LEU A 14 -4.95 -18.73 -2.19
C LEU A 14 -3.52 -19.03 -2.65
N GLY A 15 -2.64 -19.40 -1.72
CA GLY A 15 -1.22 -19.59 -1.98
C GLY A 15 -0.37 -19.11 -0.81
N ASP A 16 0.92 -18.99 -1.06
CA ASP A 16 1.93 -18.48 -0.12
C ASP A 16 2.49 -17.13 -0.59
N ILE A 17 3.09 -16.38 0.33
CA ILE A 17 3.78 -15.11 0.03
C ILE A 17 5.16 -15.17 0.66
N LEU A 18 6.20 -15.04 -0.16
CA LEU A 18 7.54 -14.76 0.32
C LEU A 18 7.69 -13.26 0.48
N HIS A 19 8.30 -12.82 1.57
CA HIS A 19 8.53 -11.41 1.84
C HIS A 19 9.83 -11.22 2.61
N THR A 20 10.65 -10.28 2.17
CA THR A 20 11.88 -9.89 2.85
C THR A 20 12.05 -8.38 2.79
N SER A 21 12.72 -7.84 3.81
CA SER A 21 13.17 -6.46 3.82
C SER A 21 14.52 -6.33 4.49
N VAL A 22 15.27 -5.33 4.08
CA VAL A 22 16.57 -4.98 4.67
C VAL A 22 16.53 -3.51 5.05
N LEU A 23 16.97 -3.20 6.27
CA LEU A 23 17.08 -1.84 6.79
C LEU A 23 18.56 -1.54 7.05
N TYR A 24 19.01 -0.40 6.55
CA TYR A 24 20.23 0.27 6.99
C TYR A 24 19.86 1.61 7.62
N GLN A 25 20.47 1.93 8.76
CA GLN A 25 20.31 3.22 9.42
C GLN A 25 21.66 3.65 9.98
N ASP A 26 21.95 4.95 9.86
CA ASP A 26 23.19 5.53 10.35
C ASP A 26 23.01 7.03 10.67
N LYS A 27 24.05 7.64 11.26
CA LYS A 27 24.07 9.03 11.69
C LYS A 27 25.44 9.66 11.42
N ILE A 28 25.44 10.82 10.78
CA ILE A 28 26.63 11.66 10.57
C ILE A 28 26.37 13.03 11.20
N ALA A 29 27.13 13.37 12.24
CA ALA A 29 26.88 14.56 13.06
C ALA A 29 25.40 14.62 13.48
N ASP A 30 24.68 15.70 13.18
CA ASP A 30 23.27 15.86 13.55
C ASP A 30 22.28 15.32 12.50
N PHE A 31 22.79 14.71 11.42
CA PHE A 31 21.98 14.13 10.36
C PHE A 31 21.83 12.62 10.55
N ASN A 32 20.59 12.18 10.74
CA ASN A 32 20.20 10.77 10.80
C ASN A 32 19.63 10.37 9.45
N PHE A 33 19.92 9.17 8.96
CA PHE A 33 19.35 8.68 7.72
C PHE A 33 19.12 7.18 7.76
N PHE A 34 18.20 6.72 6.94
CA PHE A 34 17.92 5.31 6.75
C PHE A 34 17.61 5.00 5.28
N ALA A 35 17.80 3.75 4.93
CA ALA A 35 17.36 3.18 3.67
C ALA A 35 16.83 1.77 3.92
N VAL A 36 15.70 1.48 3.30
CA VAL A 36 15.02 0.18 3.34
C VAL A 36 14.78 -0.27 1.91
N GLY A 37 15.09 -1.53 1.64
CA GLY A 37 14.68 -2.22 0.42
C GLY A 37 13.80 -3.41 0.78
N GLY A 38 12.73 -3.63 0.02
CA GLY A 38 11.81 -4.74 0.19
C GLY A 38 11.64 -5.54 -1.09
N TRP A 39 11.42 -6.85 -0.94
CA TRP A 39 10.99 -7.74 -2.02
C TRP A 39 9.91 -8.69 -1.50
N SER A 40 8.85 -8.85 -2.29
CA SER A 40 7.78 -9.81 -2.06
C SER A 40 7.55 -10.65 -3.30
N GLN A 41 7.15 -11.91 -3.13
CA GLN A 41 6.72 -12.77 -4.22
C GLN A 41 5.49 -13.58 -3.84
N THR A 42 4.48 -13.58 -4.69
CA THR A 42 3.31 -14.46 -4.53
C THR A 42 3.56 -15.84 -5.11
N GLN A 43 2.99 -16.86 -4.49
CA GLN A 43 3.02 -18.25 -4.91
C GLN A 43 1.58 -18.79 -4.89
N PRO A 44 0.76 -18.38 -5.87
CA PRO A 44 -0.64 -18.76 -5.93
C PRO A 44 -0.83 -20.26 -6.14
N ASN A 45 -1.91 -20.80 -5.60
CA ASN A 45 -2.45 -22.10 -6.00
C ASN A 45 -3.57 -21.90 -7.05
N ASP A 46 -4.36 -22.95 -7.33
CA ASP A 46 -5.42 -22.91 -8.34
C ASP A 46 -6.51 -21.85 -8.08
N ASN A 47 -6.65 -21.33 -6.85
CA ASN A 47 -7.58 -20.24 -6.53
C ASN A 47 -7.04 -18.86 -6.93
N GLY A 48 -5.73 -18.76 -7.21
CA GLY A 48 -5.05 -17.56 -7.67
C GLY A 48 -4.86 -16.46 -6.62
N MET A 49 -3.93 -15.56 -6.91
CA MET A 49 -3.66 -14.32 -6.16
C MET A 49 -3.53 -13.18 -7.15
N PHE A 50 -3.85 -11.94 -6.76
CA PHE A 50 -3.98 -10.82 -7.69
C PHE A 50 -4.94 -11.13 -8.85
N ASN A 51 -6.07 -11.75 -8.54
CA ASN A 51 -7.05 -12.12 -9.52
C ASN A 51 -7.72 -10.88 -10.12
N ASP A 52 -7.91 -10.87 -11.43
CA ASP A 52 -8.70 -9.86 -12.12
C ASP A 52 -10.19 -10.13 -11.88
N MET A 53 -10.71 -9.60 -10.77
CA MET A 53 -12.11 -9.80 -10.37
C MET A 53 -13.11 -9.24 -11.40
N ILE A 54 -12.71 -8.24 -12.19
CA ILE A 54 -13.57 -7.65 -13.22
C ILE A 54 -13.64 -8.59 -14.42
N GLY A 55 -12.48 -9.00 -14.94
CA GLY A 55 -12.37 -9.95 -16.05
C GLY A 55 -13.04 -11.28 -15.72
N MET A 56 -12.83 -11.81 -14.52
CA MET A 56 -13.49 -13.04 -14.05
C MET A 56 -15.00 -12.88 -13.91
N GLY A 57 -15.48 -11.74 -13.40
CA GLY A 57 -16.92 -11.45 -13.31
C GLY A 57 -17.58 -11.35 -14.69
N ALA A 58 -16.95 -10.62 -15.61
CA ALA A 58 -17.39 -10.50 -16.99
C ALA A 58 -17.36 -11.86 -17.72
N ALA A 59 -16.31 -12.66 -17.53
CA ALA A 59 -16.21 -14.02 -18.06
C ALA A 59 -17.38 -14.90 -17.60
N GLY A 60 -17.72 -14.85 -16.31
CA GLY A 60 -18.85 -15.59 -15.75
C GLY A 60 -20.19 -15.18 -16.36
N GLN A 61 -20.41 -13.88 -16.55
CA GLN A 61 -21.63 -13.36 -17.20
C GLN A 61 -21.74 -13.83 -18.65
N MET A 62 -20.65 -13.70 -19.43
CA MET A 62 -20.63 -14.12 -20.84
C MET A 62 -20.80 -15.63 -20.99
N ALA A 63 -20.17 -16.43 -20.11
CA ALA A 63 -20.38 -17.88 -20.08
C ALA A 63 -21.85 -18.22 -19.82
N GLY A 64 -22.53 -17.52 -18.91
CA GLY A 64 -23.96 -17.66 -18.66
C GLY A 64 -24.87 -17.29 -19.84
N MET A 65 -24.39 -16.44 -20.75
CA MET A 65 -25.05 -16.09 -22.01
C MET A 65 -24.74 -17.07 -23.16
N GLY A 66 -23.90 -18.08 -22.92
CA GLY A 66 -23.58 -19.12 -23.90
C GLY A 66 -22.43 -18.77 -24.86
N TYR A 67 -21.64 -17.73 -24.58
CA TYR A 67 -20.42 -17.44 -25.35
C TYR A 67 -19.38 -18.56 -25.15
N SER A 68 -18.66 -18.90 -26.21
CA SER A 68 -17.54 -19.85 -26.13
C SER A 68 -16.35 -19.24 -25.38
N GLN A 69 -15.49 -20.09 -24.82
CA GLN A 69 -14.28 -19.63 -24.13
C GLN A 69 -13.35 -18.78 -25.02
N GLU A 70 -13.29 -19.08 -26.32
CA GLU A 70 -12.53 -18.30 -27.29
C GLU A 70 -13.11 -16.90 -27.49
N GLN A 71 -14.44 -16.78 -27.56
CA GLN A 71 -15.13 -15.48 -27.65
C GLN A 71 -14.93 -14.65 -26.38
N ILE A 72 -14.98 -15.28 -25.21
CA ILE A 72 -14.77 -14.62 -23.92
C ILE A 72 -13.33 -14.13 -23.81
N SER A 73 -12.36 -15.02 -24.00
CA SER A 73 -10.94 -14.67 -23.92
C SER A 73 -10.56 -13.58 -24.92
N GLY A 74 -11.07 -13.66 -26.16
CA GLY A 74 -10.87 -12.63 -27.17
C GLY A 74 -11.43 -11.27 -26.76
N ALA A 75 -12.66 -11.23 -26.23
CA ALA A 75 -13.29 -9.98 -25.80
C ALA A 75 -12.57 -9.34 -24.60
N LEU A 76 -12.17 -10.14 -23.60
CA LEU A 76 -11.47 -9.65 -22.42
C LEU A 76 -10.06 -9.16 -22.74
N SER A 77 -9.34 -9.86 -23.62
CA SER A 77 -8.00 -9.45 -24.07
C SER A 77 -8.01 -8.08 -24.75
N MET A 78 -9.08 -7.73 -25.48
CA MET A 78 -9.23 -6.39 -26.08
C MET A 78 -9.37 -5.27 -25.03
N LEU A 79 -9.73 -5.61 -23.79
CA LEU A 79 -9.89 -4.70 -22.67
C LEU A 79 -8.75 -4.80 -21.64
N GLY A 80 -7.72 -5.62 -21.91
CA GLY A 80 -6.63 -5.87 -20.97
C GLY A 80 -7.04 -6.65 -19.72
N LEU A 81 -8.18 -7.34 -19.77
CA LEU A 81 -8.74 -8.07 -18.63
C LEU A 81 -8.46 -9.58 -18.70
N GLU A 82 -8.41 -10.22 -17.54
CA GLU A 82 -8.18 -11.65 -17.40
C GLU A 82 -9.40 -12.37 -16.84
N GLY A 83 -9.88 -13.39 -17.56
CA GLY A 83 -11.10 -14.13 -17.21
C GLY A 83 -10.89 -15.31 -16.25
N THR A 84 -9.66 -15.53 -15.80
CA THR A 84 -9.26 -16.70 -15.01
C THR A 84 -8.42 -16.28 -13.81
N PRO A 85 -8.36 -17.09 -12.73
CA PRO A 85 -7.46 -16.82 -11.62
C PRO A 85 -6.01 -16.66 -12.08
N ASN A 86 -5.30 -15.70 -11.50
CA ASN A 86 -3.86 -15.54 -11.73
C ASN A 86 -3.10 -16.56 -10.88
N THR A 87 -2.54 -17.56 -11.57
CA THR A 87 -1.75 -18.66 -11.01
C THR A 87 -0.24 -18.46 -11.22
N SER A 88 0.16 -17.29 -11.72
CA SER A 88 1.56 -16.93 -11.91
C SER A 88 2.14 -16.27 -10.65
N SER A 89 3.42 -16.54 -10.38
CA SER A 89 4.14 -15.83 -9.32
C SER A 89 4.45 -14.40 -9.71
N GLU A 90 4.02 -13.45 -8.89
CA GLU A 90 4.27 -12.02 -9.10
C GLU A 90 5.32 -11.50 -8.12
N ASN A 91 6.17 -10.59 -8.59
CA ASN A 91 7.22 -9.99 -7.77
C ASN A 91 6.94 -8.51 -7.50
N GLY A 92 6.97 -8.15 -6.23
CA GLY A 92 6.86 -6.78 -5.75
C GLY A 92 8.15 -6.29 -5.14
N TYR A 93 8.41 -5.00 -5.27
CA TYR A 93 9.60 -4.34 -4.72
C TYR A 93 9.21 -3.05 -4.03
N SER A 94 9.96 -2.67 -3.00
CA SER A 94 9.86 -1.34 -2.41
C SER A 94 11.21 -0.74 -2.06
N VAL A 95 11.21 0.59 -2.04
CA VAL A 95 12.30 1.41 -1.51
C VAL A 95 11.69 2.40 -0.54
N PHE A 96 12.28 2.52 0.65
CA PHE A 96 11.90 3.53 1.61
C PHE A 96 13.14 4.18 2.20
N ILE A 97 13.31 5.47 1.95
CA ILE A 97 14.49 6.23 2.37
C ILE A 97 14.05 7.46 3.13
N GLY A 98 14.91 7.92 4.03
CA GLY A 98 14.63 9.13 4.78
C GLY A 98 15.85 9.70 5.45
N GLY A 99 15.75 11.00 5.72
CA GLY A 99 16.75 11.77 6.43
C GLY A 99 16.08 12.69 7.43
N ARG A 100 16.72 12.88 8.58
CA ARG A 100 16.27 13.81 9.62
C ARG A 100 17.46 14.57 10.20
N TYR A 101 17.38 15.88 10.18
CA TYR A 101 18.36 16.76 10.77
C TYR A 101 17.88 17.22 12.15
N ASP A 102 18.72 17.03 13.17
CA ASP A 102 18.43 17.39 14.55
C ASP A 102 19.05 18.77 14.88
N ILE A 103 18.23 19.72 15.31
CA ILE A 103 18.65 21.07 15.72
C ILE A 103 18.53 21.15 17.23
N ASP A 104 19.48 20.52 17.91
CA ASP A 104 19.46 20.30 19.36
C ASP A 104 19.37 21.60 20.17
N ALA A 105 19.95 22.71 19.66
CA ALA A 105 19.92 24.01 20.32
C ALA A 105 18.50 24.56 20.60
N ILE A 106 17.50 24.12 19.83
CA ILE A 106 16.11 24.54 19.96
C ILE A 106 15.14 23.35 20.09
N GLY A 107 15.64 22.12 20.24
CA GLY A 107 14.80 20.91 20.35
C GLY A 107 13.97 20.60 19.10
N LEU A 108 14.34 21.15 17.94
CA LEU A 108 13.62 20.97 16.68
C LEU A 108 14.31 19.92 15.82
N LYS A 109 13.54 19.05 15.17
CA LYS A 109 14.04 18.09 14.18
C LYS A 109 13.24 18.26 12.90
N LEU A 110 13.92 18.27 11.77
CA LEU A 110 13.30 18.38 10.45
C LEU A 110 13.61 17.12 9.65
N GLY A 111 12.59 16.51 9.08
CA GLY A 111 12.75 15.27 8.34
C GLY A 111 12.08 15.29 6.97
N PHE A 112 12.65 14.49 6.08
CA PHE A 112 12.09 14.16 4.79
C PHE A 112 12.17 12.65 4.60
N GLU A 113 11.13 12.07 4.02
CA GLU A 113 11.04 10.65 3.74
C GLU A 113 10.35 10.41 2.40
N TYR A 114 10.84 9.41 1.66
CA TYR A 114 10.29 8.96 0.38
C TYR A 114 10.08 7.45 0.40
N ASN A 115 8.86 7.02 0.09
CA ASN A 115 8.51 5.62 -0.10
C ASN A 115 8.09 5.38 -1.57
N TYR A 116 8.50 4.23 -2.11
CA TYR A 116 8.02 3.69 -3.36
C TYR A 116 7.68 2.21 -3.22
N GLY A 117 6.58 1.79 -3.84
CA GLY A 117 6.21 0.38 -4.02
C GLY A 117 5.82 0.10 -5.47
N SER A 118 6.29 -1.03 -6.02
CA SER A 118 5.95 -1.46 -7.39
C SER A 118 4.54 -2.08 -7.46
N GLU A 119 4.07 -2.35 -8.67
CA GLU A 119 2.74 -2.94 -8.99
C GLU A 119 2.31 -4.07 -8.05
N TYR A 120 3.14 -5.10 -7.86
CA TYR A 120 2.82 -6.26 -7.03
C TYR A 120 3.43 -6.20 -5.61
N TRP A 121 3.85 -5.02 -5.15
CA TRP A 121 4.35 -4.87 -3.78
C TRP A 121 3.27 -5.20 -2.75
N ILE A 122 3.65 -6.01 -1.76
CA ILE A 122 2.84 -6.37 -0.60
C ILE A 122 3.64 -5.98 0.63
N SER A 123 3.13 -5.05 1.43
CA SER A 123 3.73 -4.67 2.70
C SER A 123 3.18 -5.47 3.87
N MET A 124 4.04 -5.77 4.84
CA MET A 124 3.63 -6.34 6.15
C MET A 124 3.11 -5.24 7.09
N SER A 125 2.11 -4.48 6.66
CA SER A 125 1.47 -3.40 7.44
C SER A 125 -0.03 -3.62 7.73
N PRO A 126 -0.49 -4.84 8.09
CA PRO A 126 -1.89 -5.02 8.49
C PRO A 126 -2.16 -4.24 9.79
N GLY A 127 -3.07 -3.27 9.74
CA GLY A 127 -3.48 -2.47 10.90
C GLY A 127 -2.75 -1.13 11.09
N GLN A 128 -2.15 -0.57 10.03
CA GLN A 128 -1.61 0.79 10.08
C GLN A 128 -2.69 1.86 10.33
N ASP A 129 -2.30 2.93 11.01
CA ASP A 129 -3.15 4.00 11.56
C ASP A 129 -3.24 5.24 10.67
N ASP A 130 -2.81 5.12 9.41
CA ASP A 130 -2.95 6.19 8.43
C ASP A 130 -4.41 6.37 8.01
N ILE A 131 -4.85 7.62 7.94
CA ILE A 131 -6.24 7.99 7.65
C ILE A 131 -6.64 7.59 6.22
N TYR A 132 -5.70 7.61 5.28
CA TYR A 132 -6.00 7.29 3.89
C TYR A 132 -5.62 5.84 3.56
N GLN A 133 -4.32 5.59 3.58
CA GLN A 133 -3.72 4.29 3.34
C GLN A 133 -2.27 4.45 3.74
N GLY A 134 -1.75 3.55 4.56
CA GLY A 134 -0.44 3.81 5.13
C GLY A 134 0.69 3.64 4.13
N LYS A 135 1.50 4.68 4.18
CA LYS A 135 2.67 5.00 3.37
C LYS A 135 3.45 3.82 2.83
N LEU A 136 3.77 2.82 3.65
CA LEU A 136 4.65 1.71 3.22
C LEU A 136 3.99 0.70 2.27
N SER A 137 2.68 0.83 2.08
CA SER A 137 1.85 -0.09 1.30
C SER A 137 1.47 0.46 -0.07
N THR A 138 1.81 1.73 -0.33
CA THR A 138 1.46 2.41 -1.56
C THR A 138 2.17 1.77 -2.75
N ARG A 139 1.39 1.41 -3.78
CA ARG A 139 1.88 1.07 -5.12
C ARG A 139 1.99 2.35 -5.94
N GLY A 140 3.18 2.92 -5.96
CA GLY A 140 3.45 4.28 -6.38
C GLY A 140 4.40 4.96 -5.40
N SER A 141 4.30 6.28 -5.28
CA SER A 141 5.21 7.13 -4.52
C SER A 141 4.52 7.86 -3.36
N VAL A 142 5.22 7.98 -2.23
CA VAL A 142 4.79 8.83 -1.10
C VAL A 142 5.94 9.71 -0.64
N TYR A 143 5.69 11.00 -0.61
CA TYR A 143 6.63 12.01 -0.11
C TYR A 143 6.14 12.55 1.22
N GLU A 144 7.03 12.66 2.20
CA GLU A 144 6.71 13.26 3.49
C GLU A 144 7.77 14.28 3.89
N VAL A 145 7.30 15.43 4.37
CA VAL A 145 8.10 16.37 5.15
C VAL A 145 7.48 16.50 6.53
N TYR A 146 8.32 16.57 7.56
CA TYR A 146 7.83 16.70 8.93
C TYR A 146 8.78 17.51 9.81
N ALA A 147 8.19 18.07 10.87
CA ALA A 147 8.89 18.71 11.95
C ALA A 147 8.51 18.05 13.27
N VAL A 148 9.51 17.74 14.09
CA VAL A 148 9.32 17.28 15.47
C VAL A 148 9.88 18.33 16.41
N TYR A 149 9.05 18.80 17.35
CA TYR A 149 9.48 19.71 18.40
C TYR A 149 9.43 18.99 19.74
N ASP A 150 10.61 18.79 20.34
CA ASP A 150 10.73 18.25 21.69
C ASP A 150 10.26 19.32 22.67
N LEU A 151 9.17 19.03 23.38
CA LEU A 151 8.63 19.95 24.37
C LEU A 151 9.54 19.95 25.61
N PRO A 152 9.86 21.13 26.19
CA PRO A 152 10.65 21.23 27.40
C PRO A 152 9.77 20.87 28.62
N THR A 153 9.33 19.61 28.73
CA THR A 153 8.39 19.17 29.77
C THR A 153 9.06 18.84 31.11
N GLY A 154 10.39 18.67 31.14
CA GLY A 154 11.21 18.61 32.36
C GLY A 154 10.60 17.80 33.51
N ASP A 155 10.75 18.29 34.75
CA ASP A 155 10.17 17.68 35.96
C ASP A 155 8.64 17.85 36.07
N ALA A 156 7.99 18.59 35.17
CA ALA A 156 6.54 18.86 35.25
C ALA A 156 5.68 17.66 34.82
N VAL A 157 6.26 16.70 34.09
CA VAL A 157 5.56 15.46 33.66
C VAL A 157 6.22 14.23 34.31
N SER A 158 7.55 14.07 34.20
CA SER A 158 8.38 13.06 34.89
C SER A 158 9.83 13.26 34.46
N LYS A 159 10.82 13.00 35.33
CA LYS A 159 12.25 13.18 34.98
C LYS A 159 12.74 12.32 33.80
N TYR A 160 11.95 11.33 33.40
CA TYR A 160 12.22 10.45 32.25
C TYR A 160 11.23 10.65 31.10
N ALA A 161 10.24 11.53 31.26
CA ALA A 161 9.25 11.73 30.22
C ALA A 161 9.86 12.45 29.03
N LYS A 162 9.67 11.88 27.85
CA LYS A 162 9.95 12.55 26.58
C LYS A 162 8.61 12.89 25.94
N THR A 163 8.35 14.19 25.81
CA THR A 163 7.13 14.70 25.18
C THR A 163 7.52 15.47 23.94
N PHE A 164 6.88 15.18 22.82
CA PHE A 164 7.11 15.92 21.59
C PHE A 164 5.84 16.05 20.77
N ILE A 165 5.84 17.07 19.92
CA ILE A 165 4.81 17.29 18.90
C ILE A 165 5.44 16.98 17.55
N ARG A 166 4.72 16.26 16.69
CA ARG A 166 5.10 16.06 15.28
C ARG A 166 4.03 16.64 14.38
N LEU A 167 4.45 17.52 13.48
CA LEU A 167 3.64 18.04 12.39
C LEU A 167 4.19 17.47 11.08
N GLY A 168 3.35 16.79 10.32
CA GLY A 168 3.75 16.19 9.04
C GLY A 168 2.81 16.58 7.90
N TYR A 169 3.37 16.62 6.70
CA TYR A 169 2.63 16.68 5.45
C TYR A 169 3.08 15.54 4.55
N GLN A 170 2.11 14.81 3.99
CA GLN A 170 2.32 13.69 3.08
C GLN A 170 1.60 13.93 1.76
N ARG A 171 2.29 13.60 0.66
CA ARG A 171 1.77 13.59 -0.71
C ARG A 171 1.85 12.17 -1.24
N TYR A 172 0.70 11.59 -1.55
CA TYR A 172 0.57 10.27 -2.15
C TYR A 172 0.34 10.42 -3.65
N GLU A 173 1.06 9.63 -4.43
CA GLU A 173 0.92 9.48 -5.88
C GLU A 173 0.83 7.98 -6.17
N TYR A 174 -0.35 7.52 -6.59
CA TYR A 174 -0.59 6.11 -6.85
C TYR A 174 -0.35 5.84 -8.33
N ASP A 175 0.48 4.83 -8.61
CA ASP A 175 0.67 4.32 -9.96
C ASP A 175 -0.33 3.18 -10.22
N TYR A 176 -0.66 2.41 -9.18
CA TYR A 176 -1.56 1.25 -9.27
C TYR A 176 -2.62 1.24 -8.18
N SER A 177 -3.78 0.68 -8.52
CA SER A 177 -4.88 0.46 -7.59
C SER A 177 -4.64 -0.71 -6.62
N GLY A 178 -5.53 -0.85 -5.64
CA GLY A 178 -5.60 -2.02 -4.78
C GLY A 178 -4.40 -2.21 -3.84
N SER A 179 -3.66 -1.13 -3.54
CA SER A 179 -2.58 -1.14 -2.55
C SER A 179 -3.04 -1.89 -1.27
N MET A 180 -2.17 -2.74 -0.70
CA MET A 180 -2.46 -3.69 0.40
C MET A 180 -3.31 -4.93 0.07
N ASP A 181 -3.89 -5.03 -1.12
CA ASP A 181 -4.73 -6.17 -1.49
C ASP A 181 -3.97 -7.14 -2.40
N TRP A 182 -3.87 -8.40 -1.98
CA TRP A 182 -3.28 -9.49 -2.76
C TRP A 182 -4.33 -10.44 -3.37
N ASN A 183 -5.61 -10.13 -3.22
CA ASN A 183 -6.72 -10.85 -3.83
C ASN A 183 -7.08 -10.24 -5.20
N VAL A 184 -6.97 -8.91 -5.32
CA VAL A 184 -7.36 -8.17 -6.52
C VAL A 184 -6.13 -7.71 -7.30
N LYS A 185 -6.16 -7.90 -8.62
CA LYS A 185 -5.13 -7.41 -9.55
C LYS A 185 -4.91 -5.89 -9.37
N PRO A 186 -3.66 -5.43 -9.20
CA PRO A 186 -3.35 -4.00 -9.29
C PRO A 186 -3.62 -3.52 -10.72
N TYR A 187 -4.39 -2.44 -10.86
CA TYR A 187 -4.66 -1.84 -12.16
C TYR A 187 -3.84 -0.57 -12.31
N ASP A 188 -3.16 -0.42 -13.46
CA ASP A 188 -2.44 0.79 -13.83
C ASP A 188 -3.43 1.97 -13.94
N LEU A 189 -3.19 3.01 -13.16
CA LEU A 189 -4.06 4.17 -13.11
C LEU A 189 -3.89 5.08 -14.34
N ASP A 190 -2.82 4.92 -15.12
CA ASP A 190 -2.58 5.68 -16.35
C ASP A 190 -3.09 4.98 -17.62
N ASP A 191 -3.60 3.75 -17.51
CA ASP A 191 -4.31 3.09 -18.60
C ASP A 191 -5.71 3.71 -18.79
N ALA A 192 -5.82 4.59 -19.78
CA ALA A 192 -7.07 5.30 -20.10
C ALA A 192 -8.22 4.36 -20.52
N ALA A 193 -7.93 3.24 -21.19
CA ALA A 193 -8.96 2.32 -21.63
C ALA A 193 -9.58 1.59 -20.44
N LEU A 194 -8.74 1.18 -19.50
CA LEU A 194 -9.16 0.56 -18.26
C LEU A 194 -9.88 1.56 -17.35
N MET A 195 -9.35 2.77 -17.18
CA MET A 195 -9.99 3.81 -16.39
C MET A 195 -11.39 4.17 -16.92
N ALA A 196 -11.59 4.17 -18.23
CA ALA A 196 -12.91 4.39 -18.83
C ALA A 196 -13.93 3.28 -18.49
N VAL A 197 -13.47 2.03 -18.30
CA VAL A 197 -14.33 0.93 -17.82
C VAL A 197 -14.71 1.15 -16.35
N TRP A 198 -13.75 1.58 -15.51
CA TRP A 198 -13.95 1.88 -14.09
C TRP A 198 -14.93 3.04 -13.87
N GLU A 199 -14.78 4.13 -14.62
CA GLU A 199 -15.67 5.29 -14.57
C GLU A 199 -17.10 4.92 -14.99
N GLN A 200 -17.27 4.10 -16.04
CA GLN A 200 -18.58 3.61 -16.46
C GLN A 200 -19.24 2.70 -15.41
N GLY A 201 -18.44 1.97 -14.62
CA GLY A 201 -18.88 1.19 -13.48
C GLY A 201 -19.24 2.01 -12.23
N GLY A 202 -19.10 3.34 -12.27
CA GLY A 202 -19.41 4.25 -11.17
C GLY A 202 -18.40 4.24 -10.03
N SER A 203 -17.17 3.77 -10.28
CA SER A 203 -16.09 3.73 -9.30
C SER A 203 -14.94 4.65 -9.72
N GLU A 204 -14.67 5.67 -8.93
CA GLU A 204 -13.50 6.54 -9.13
C GLU A 204 -12.30 5.99 -8.35
N LEU A 205 -11.18 5.77 -9.04
CA LEU A 205 -9.92 5.39 -8.40
C LEU A 205 -9.10 6.63 -8.06
N VAL A 206 -8.45 6.59 -6.91
CA VAL A 206 -7.71 7.73 -6.38
C VAL A 206 -6.30 7.70 -6.95
N LYS A 207 -5.94 8.71 -7.76
CA LYS A 207 -4.58 8.87 -8.29
C LYS A 207 -3.62 9.58 -7.35
N SER A 208 -4.14 10.45 -6.48
CA SER A 208 -3.31 11.17 -5.52
C SER A 208 -4.09 11.59 -4.28
N ALA A 209 -3.40 11.68 -3.16
CA ALA A 209 -3.96 12.17 -1.90
C ALA A 209 -2.97 13.11 -1.20
N ASN A 210 -3.50 13.95 -0.31
CA ASN A 210 -2.71 14.86 0.52
C ASN A 210 -3.18 14.72 1.96
N GLN A 211 -2.23 14.72 2.90
CA GLN A 211 -2.52 14.62 4.32
C GLN A 211 -1.66 15.57 5.11
N VAL A 212 -2.28 16.27 6.05
CA VAL A 212 -1.59 17.02 7.10
C VAL A 212 -2.02 16.40 8.43
N TYR A 213 -1.07 16.11 9.31
CA TYR A 213 -1.36 15.53 10.60
C TYR A 213 -0.52 16.18 11.70
N LEU A 214 -1.05 16.17 12.91
CA LEU A 214 -0.39 16.63 14.12
C LEU A 214 -0.54 15.54 15.19
N THR A 215 0.57 15.04 15.72
CA THR A 215 0.57 14.13 16.87
C THR A 215 1.23 14.80 18.07
N LEU A 216 0.71 14.47 19.25
CA LEU A 216 1.33 14.74 20.54
C LEU A 216 1.64 13.39 21.18
N GLU A 217 2.90 13.13 21.43
CA GLU A 217 3.35 11.87 22.01
C GLU A 217 4.06 12.14 23.33
N ALA A 218 3.74 11.32 24.34
CA ALA A 218 4.34 11.36 25.65
C ALA A 218 4.74 9.94 26.07
N PHE A 219 6.03 9.75 26.29
CA PHE A 219 6.60 8.52 26.84
C PHE A 219 6.87 8.73 28.33
N PHE A 220 6.68 7.69 29.16
CA PHE A 220 6.83 7.75 30.62
C PHE A 220 7.85 6.72 31.11
#